data_AF-X1I3J6-F1
#
_entry.id   AF-X1I3J6-F1
#
_cell.length_a   1.000
_cell.length_b   1.000
_cell.length_c   1.000
_cell.angle_alpha   90.00
_cell.angle_beta   90.00
_cell.angle_gamma   90.00
#
_symmetry.space_group_name_H-M   'P 1'
#
loop_
_entity.id
_entity.type
_entity.pdbx_description
1 polymer ?
#
loop_
_entity_poly.entity_id
_entity_poly.type
_entity_poly.pdbx_seq_one_letter_code
_entity_poly.pdbx_strand_id
1 'polypeptide(L)'
;MARFKGVIRNVTLGKEDMKKLLSMPLDEIDEWSPVKVRILPKWEDVSRTLAKAMIEKIKENNAKGKPSTFIIPAGSYARPPLMYPYVVEMSVKERISWKNVWTFNMDEVLDWTN
;
A
#
# COMPACT_ATOMS: atom_id res chain seq x y z
N MET A 1 -0.48 -22.50 6.32
CA MET A 1 0.53 -22.34 5.25
C MET A 1 1.25 -21.02 5.49
N ALA A 2 2.56 -20.91 5.23
CA ALA A 2 3.36 -19.79 5.74
C ALA A 2 2.96 -18.44 5.11
N ARG A 3 2.62 -17.44 5.93
CA ARG A 3 2.23 -16.07 5.50
C ARG A 3 3.40 -15.20 4.99
N PHE A 4 4.66 -15.64 5.13
CA PHE A 4 5.76 -15.45 4.15
C PHE A 4 7.11 -16.06 4.62
N LYS A 5 7.83 -16.75 3.73
CA LYS A 5 9.29 -16.96 3.75
C LYS A 5 9.82 -17.00 2.31
N GLY A 6 10.02 -15.82 1.70
CA GLY A 6 10.82 -15.65 0.48
C GLY A 6 10.23 -16.18 -0.83
N VAL A 7 10.79 -15.67 -1.93
CA VAL A 7 10.23 -15.55 -3.31
C VAL A 7 9.46 -16.77 -3.82
N ILE A 8 8.13 -16.76 -3.68
CA ILE A 8 7.25 -17.61 -4.50
C ILE A 8 7.29 -17.02 -5.91
N ARG A 9 7.99 -17.68 -6.83
CA ARG A 9 8.29 -17.12 -8.14
C ARG A 9 7.07 -17.04 -9.06
N ASN A 10 6.10 -17.95 -8.90
CA ASN A 10 4.77 -17.93 -9.52
C ASN A 10 3.80 -18.76 -8.67
N VAL A 11 2.57 -18.28 -8.46
CA VAL A 11 1.44 -19.10 -7.97
C VAL A 11 0.47 -19.25 -9.13
N THR A 12 0.31 -20.47 -9.62
CA THR A 12 -0.73 -20.78 -10.62
C THR A 12 -1.94 -21.34 -9.89
N LEU A 13 -3.07 -20.63 -9.97
CA LEU A 13 -4.33 -21.08 -9.40
C LEU A 13 -4.95 -22.18 -10.28
N GLY A 14 -5.30 -23.31 -9.68
CA GLY A 14 -6.13 -24.31 -10.33
C GLY A 14 -7.56 -23.78 -10.56
N LYS A 15 -8.34 -24.47 -11.40
CA LYS A 15 -9.74 -24.11 -11.66
C LYS A 15 -10.57 -24.00 -10.37
N GLU A 16 -10.40 -24.94 -9.45
CA GLU A 16 -11.14 -24.96 -8.18
C GLU A 16 -10.69 -23.84 -7.23
N ASP A 17 -9.39 -23.54 -7.16
CA ASP A 17 -8.88 -22.43 -6.36
C ASP A 17 -9.33 -21.08 -6.92
N MET A 18 -9.40 -20.95 -8.25
CA MET A 18 -9.95 -19.76 -8.90
C MET A 18 -11.44 -19.60 -8.58
N LYS A 19 -12.22 -20.70 -8.66
CA LYS A 19 -13.64 -20.69 -8.28
C LYS A 19 -13.81 -20.27 -6.82
N LYS A 20 -12.99 -20.82 -5.93
CA LYS A 20 -12.98 -20.47 -4.51
C LYS A 20 -12.66 -18.99 -4.30
N LEU A 21 -11.61 -18.45 -4.93
CA LEU A 21 -11.23 -17.04 -4.83
C LEU A 21 -12.40 -16.10 -5.23
N LEU A 22 -13.13 -16.44 -6.30
CA LEU A 22 -14.24 -15.62 -6.80
C LEU A 22 -15.50 -15.71 -5.93
N SER A 23 -15.67 -16.76 -5.13
CA SER A 23 -16.88 -16.99 -4.31
C SER A 23 -16.63 -16.87 -2.80
N MET A 24 -15.41 -16.55 -2.37
CA MET A 24 -15.04 -16.51 -0.97
C MET A 24 -15.71 -15.36 -0.22
N PRO A 25 -16.28 -15.60 0.96
CA PRO A 25 -16.68 -14.53 1.87
C PRO A 25 -15.50 -13.62 2.22
N LEU A 26 -15.74 -12.32 2.35
CA LEU A 26 -14.65 -11.34 2.56
C LEU A 26 -13.85 -11.64 3.83
N ASP A 27 -14.53 -12.05 4.90
CA ASP A 27 -13.94 -12.38 6.20
C ASP A 27 -12.99 -13.59 6.19
N GLU A 28 -13.11 -14.48 5.20
CA GLU A 28 -12.22 -15.64 5.05
C GLU A 28 -10.92 -15.32 4.27
N ILE A 29 -10.83 -14.15 3.61
CA ILE A 29 -9.76 -13.87 2.64
C ILE A 29 -8.37 -13.77 3.28
N ASP A 30 -8.23 -13.22 4.49
CA ASP A 30 -6.92 -13.12 5.16
C ASP A 30 -6.38 -14.48 5.60
N GLU A 31 -7.28 -15.42 5.94
CA GLU A 31 -6.88 -16.76 6.35
C GLU A 31 -6.38 -17.58 5.16
N TRP A 32 -7.02 -17.42 4.01
CA TRP A 32 -6.66 -18.16 2.80
C TRP A 32 -5.49 -17.54 2.04
N SER A 33 -5.36 -16.21 2.05
CA SER A 33 -4.36 -15.50 1.25
C SER A 33 -2.92 -15.78 1.69
N PRO A 34 -1.99 -15.97 0.73
CA PRO A 34 -0.56 -16.11 1.03
C PRO A 34 0.08 -14.81 1.52
N VAL A 35 -0.59 -13.67 1.34
CA VAL A 35 -0.20 -12.36 1.84
C VAL A 35 -1.24 -11.84 2.83
N LYS A 36 -0.83 -11.01 3.77
CA LYS A 36 -1.74 -10.42 4.75
C LYS A 36 -2.78 -9.55 4.05
N VAL A 37 -4.05 -9.80 4.32
CA VAL A 37 -5.17 -8.98 3.85
C VAL A 37 -5.84 -8.32 5.05
N ARG A 38 -6.23 -7.06 4.90
CA ARG A 38 -6.97 -6.34 5.93
C ARG A 38 -8.21 -5.71 5.32
N ILE A 39 -9.37 -6.12 5.83
CA ILE A 39 -10.66 -5.53 5.44
C ILE A 39 -10.86 -4.26 6.25
N LEU A 40 -11.23 -3.19 5.57
CA LEU A 40 -11.52 -1.90 6.17
C LEU A 40 -12.95 -1.48 5.78
N PRO A 41 -13.71 -0.86 6.70
CA PRO A 41 -15.13 -0.64 6.48
C PRO A 41 -15.42 0.47 5.47
N LYS A 42 -14.50 1.44 5.33
CA LYS A 42 -14.64 2.57 4.42
C LYS A 42 -13.37 2.82 3.62
N TRP A 43 -13.52 3.49 2.48
CA TRP A 43 -12.39 3.90 1.65
C TRP A 43 -11.45 4.88 2.35
N GLU A 44 -11.98 5.78 3.18
CA GLU A 44 -11.18 6.70 3.99
C GLU A 44 -10.21 5.95 4.92
N ASP A 45 -10.64 4.81 5.47
CA ASP A 45 -9.80 4.01 6.36
C ASP A 45 -8.64 3.37 5.61
N VAL A 46 -8.85 2.98 4.35
CA VAL A 46 -7.79 2.49 3.46
C VAL A 46 -6.75 3.59 3.26
N SER A 47 -7.19 4.79 2.87
CA SER A 47 -6.30 5.92 2.59
C SER A 47 -5.53 6.38 3.82
N ARG A 48 -6.19 6.42 5.00
CA ARG A 48 -5.52 6.69 6.28
C ARG A 48 -4.53 5.59 6.68
N THR A 49 -4.86 4.33 6.43
CA THR A 49 -3.97 3.20 6.72
C THR A 49 -2.71 3.26 5.84
N LEU A 50 -2.85 3.57 4.55
CA LEU A 50 -1.72 3.75 3.63
C LEU A 50 -0.84 4.94 4.01
N ALA A 51 -1.45 6.10 4.32
CA ALA A 51 -0.73 7.27 4.80
C ALA A 51 0.08 6.97 6.07
N LYS A 52 -0.55 6.31 7.04
CA LYS A 52 0.12 5.91 8.29
C LYS A 52 1.29 4.96 8.01
N ALA A 53 1.14 3.99 7.11
CA ALA A 53 2.22 3.07 6.77
C ALA A 53 3.44 3.80 6.18
N MET A 54 3.23 4.79 5.30
CA MET A 54 4.31 5.62 4.75
C MET A 54 5.00 6.45 5.84
N ILE A 55 4.22 7.14 6.69
CA ILE A 55 4.75 7.99 7.77
C ILE A 55 5.55 7.17 8.79
N GLU A 56 5.02 6.04 9.24
CA GLU A 56 5.73 5.16 10.17
C GLU A 56 7.01 4.61 9.56
N LYS A 57 7.02 4.33 8.24
CA LYS A 57 8.25 3.90 7.58
C LYS A 57 9.30 5.01 7.51
N ILE A 58 8.89 6.24 7.24
CA ILE A 58 9.79 7.41 7.27
C ILE A 58 10.35 7.61 8.67
N LYS A 59 9.51 7.54 9.71
CA LYS A 59 9.93 7.65 11.12
C LYS A 59 10.95 6.58 11.49
N GLU A 60 10.66 5.32 11.14
CA GLU A 60 11.55 4.17 11.38
C GLU A 60 12.92 4.38 10.73
N ASN A 61 12.96 4.82 9.47
CA ASN A 61 14.19 5.05 8.74
C ASN A 61 14.95 6.29 9.27
N ASN A 62 14.25 7.37 9.59
CA ASN A 62 14.83 8.57 10.20
C ASN A 62 15.50 8.23 11.54
N ALA A 63 14.85 7.43 12.39
CA ALA A 63 15.43 6.97 13.66
C ALA A 63 16.69 6.13 13.46
N LYS A 64 16.83 5.47 12.30
CA LYS A 64 18.00 4.68 11.90
C LYS A 64 19.02 5.46 11.07
N GLY A 65 18.78 6.75 10.79
CA GLY A 65 19.63 7.57 9.91
C GLY A 65 19.65 7.10 8.45
N LYS A 66 18.63 6.36 7.98
CA LYS A 66 18.56 5.79 6.63
C LYS A 66 17.63 6.60 5.73
N PRO A 67 17.87 6.63 4.40
CA PRO A 67 16.91 7.21 3.46
C PRO A 67 15.63 6.37 3.40
N SER A 68 14.53 7.03 3.08
CA SER A 68 13.28 6.37 2.70
C SER A 68 13.06 6.56 1.21
N THR A 69 12.92 5.47 0.47
CA THR A 69 12.64 5.51 -0.98
C THR A 69 11.29 4.86 -1.26
N PHE A 70 10.41 5.57 -1.94
CA PHE A 70 9.07 5.10 -2.31
C PHE A 70 8.89 5.10 -3.83
N ILE A 71 8.22 4.07 -4.33
CA ILE A 71 7.68 4.02 -5.69
C ILE A 71 6.16 4.21 -5.56
N ILE A 72 5.60 5.19 -6.25
CA ILE A 72 4.21 5.65 -6.09
C ILE A 72 3.43 5.40 -7.38
N PRO A 73 2.40 4.52 -7.38
CA PRO A 73 1.52 4.32 -8.53
C PRO A 73 0.74 5.58 -8.92
N ALA A 74 0.53 5.85 -10.21
CA ALA A 74 -0.37 6.89 -10.71
C ALA A 74 -1.83 6.64 -10.24
N GLY A 75 -2.23 5.37 -10.11
CA GLY A 75 -3.52 4.97 -9.54
C GLY A 75 -3.76 5.41 -8.09
N SER A 76 -2.70 5.77 -7.36
CA SER A 76 -2.79 6.37 -6.01
C SER A 76 -3.45 7.75 -6.02
N TYR A 77 -3.63 8.35 -7.21
CA TYR A 77 -4.36 9.59 -7.47
C TYR A 77 -5.75 9.36 -8.11
N ALA A 78 -6.04 8.15 -8.60
CA ALA A 78 -7.14 7.91 -9.55
C ALA A 78 -8.52 7.67 -8.91
N ARG A 79 -8.62 7.42 -7.61
CA ARG A 79 -9.91 7.28 -6.93
C ARG A 79 -9.91 7.95 -5.54
N PRO A 80 -10.68 9.03 -5.33
CA PRO A 80 -10.78 9.66 -4.01
C PRO A 80 -11.46 8.71 -3.01
N PRO A 81 -11.10 8.80 -1.70
CA PRO A 81 -10.15 9.74 -1.10
C PRO A 81 -8.69 9.27 -1.25
N LEU A 82 -7.77 10.19 -1.55
CA LEU A 82 -6.34 9.88 -1.72
C LEU A 82 -5.61 9.83 -0.37
N MET A 83 -4.45 9.16 -0.29
CA MET A 83 -3.65 9.12 0.95
C MET A 83 -2.92 10.43 1.26
N TYR A 84 -2.59 11.25 0.25
CA TYR A 84 -1.70 12.41 0.41
C TYR A 84 -2.17 13.47 1.42
N PRO A 85 -3.47 13.85 1.46
CA PRO A 85 -3.94 14.79 2.48
C PRO A 85 -3.66 14.31 3.91
N TYR A 86 -3.82 13.01 4.17
CA TYR A 86 -3.52 12.41 5.47
C TYR A 86 -2.02 12.33 5.75
N VAL A 87 -1.18 12.11 4.72
CA VAL A 87 0.27 12.17 4.85
C VAL A 87 0.72 13.58 5.25
N VAL A 88 0.15 14.61 4.65
CA VAL A 88 0.43 16.01 5.00
C VAL A 88 -0.02 16.32 6.43
N GLU A 89 -1.25 15.95 6.79
CA GLU A 89 -1.80 16.12 8.14
C GLU A 89 -0.88 15.51 9.21
N MET A 90 -0.51 14.24 9.04
CA MET A 90 0.37 13.51 9.96
C MET A 90 1.78 14.11 10.00
N SER A 91 2.32 14.50 8.83
CA SER A 91 3.67 15.09 8.74
C SER A 91 3.77 16.39 9.54
N VAL A 92 2.77 17.26 9.42
CA VAL A 92 2.72 18.53 10.17
C VAL A 92 2.53 18.27 11.65
N LYS A 93 1.55 17.44 12.01
CA LYS A 93 1.22 17.14 13.40
C LYS A 93 2.39 16.52 14.17
N GLU A 94 3.11 15.61 13.54
CA GLU A 94 4.22 14.87 14.16
C GLU A 94 5.60 15.48 13.87
N ARG A 95 5.66 16.57 13.10
CA ARG A 95 6.90 17.26 12.68
C ARG A 95 7.90 16.31 12.03
N ILE A 96 7.42 15.52 11.08
CA ILE A 96 8.22 14.52 10.39
C ILE A 96 9.23 15.21 9.47
N SER A 97 10.50 14.83 9.58
CA SER A 97 11.55 15.31 8.69
C SER A 97 11.52 14.54 7.37
N TRP A 98 11.31 15.27 6.26
CA TRP A 98 11.32 14.74 4.89
C TRP A 98 12.68 14.89 4.18
N LYS A 99 13.70 15.42 4.86
CA LYS A 99 15.02 15.75 4.27
C LYS A 99 15.75 14.61 3.54
N ASN A 100 15.41 13.35 3.84
CA ASN A 100 16.06 12.16 3.28
C ASN A 100 15.01 11.18 2.73
N VAL A 101 13.96 11.73 2.13
CA VAL A 101 12.87 10.97 1.49
C VAL A 101 12.94 11.17 -0.01
N TRP A 102 12.89 10.08 -0.76
CA TRP A 102 12.91 10.04 -2.21
C TRP A 102 11.66 9.36 -2.73
N THR A 103 11.01 9.98 -3.72
CA THR A 103 9.80 9.43 -4.34
C THR A 103 10.01 9.32 -5.83
N PHE A 104 9.63 8.17 -6.39
CA PHE A 104 9.60 7.92 -7.82
C PHE A 104 8.17 7.55 -8.22
N ASN A 105 7.68 8.11 -9.32
CA ASN A 105 6.41 7.66 -9.88
C ASN A 105 6.62 6.28 -10.53
N MET A 106 5.72 5.34 -10.28
CA MET A 106 5.79 3.97 -10.83
C MET A 106 5.42 3.95 -12.31
N ASP A 107 4.45 4.78 -12.66
CA ASP A 107 3.84 4.94 -13.97
C ASP A 107 3.37 6.39 -14.09
N GLU A 108 3.16 6.83 -15.33
CA GLU A 108 2.63 8.16 -15.62
C GLU A 108 1.78 8.09 -16.89
N VAL A 109 0.73 8.92 -16.95
CA VAL A 109 -0.11 9.03 -18.14
C VAL A 109 0.50 10.09 -19.07
N LEU A 110 1.03 9.63 -20.20
CA LEU A 110 1.55 10.50 -21.26
C LEU A 110 0.43 10.96 -22.19
N ASP A 111 -0.44 11.83 -21.70
CA ASP A 111 -1.49 12.45 -22.50
C ASP A 111 -0.99 13.78 -23.08
N TRP A 112 -0.71 13.79 -24.38
CA TRP A 112 -0.26 14.99 -25.11
C TRP A 112 -1.43 15.80 -25.70
N THR A 113 -2.66 15.35 -25.49
CA THR A 113 -3.88 15.89 -26.11
C THR A 113 -4.83 16.60 -25.14
N ASN A 114 -4.50 16.68 -23.85
CA ASN A 114 -5.24 17.50 -22.88
C ASN A 114 -4.98 19.00 -23.03
#